data_AF-A0A2W2MQY0-F1
#
_entry.id   AF-A0A2W2MQY0-F1
#
_cell.length_a   1.000
_cell.length_b   1.000
_cell.length_c   1.000
_cell.angle_alpha   90.00
_cell.angle_beta   90.00
_cell.angle_gamma   90.00
#
_symmetry.space_group_name_H-M   'P 1'
#
loop_
_entity.id
_entity.type
_entity.pdbx_description
1 polymer ?
#
loop_
_entity_poly.entity_id
_entity_poly.type
_entity_poly.pdbx_seq_one_letter_code
_entity_poly.pdbx_strand_id
1 'polypeptide(L)'
;MADTADTRTPAEIEADIRRRREVLAETLDEIGMRVHPKTIVGDAKAKVVSNVDHTLGRAYVQVNRVVSDVRAQFVDEQGAPRLERVVPVALVAVGLVGLLALGARRRRG
;
A
#
# COMPACT_ATOMS: atom_id res chain seq x y z
N MET A 1 18.67 -30.53 28.84
CA MET A 1 19.34 -31.85 28.75
C MET A 1 20.66 -31.62 28.08
N ALA A 2 21.73 -32.04 28.75
CA ALA A 2 23.11 -31.76 28.39
C ALA A 2 23.47 -32.37 27.04
N ASP A 3 24.22 -31.58 26.29
CA ASP A 3 25.04 -31.91 25.14
C ASP A 3 25.64 -33.33 25.29
N THR A 4 25.07 -34.30 24.58
CA THR A 4 25.68 -35.62 24.43
C THR A 4 26.98 -35.39 23.67
N ALA A 5 28.11 -35.44 24.38
CA ALA A 5 29.44 -35.39 23.79
C ALA A 5 29.42 -36.20 22.50
N ASP A 6 29.68 -35.51 21.39
CA ASP A 6 29.47 -36.04 20.05
C ASP A 6 30.34 -37.28 19.83
N THR A 7 29.75 -38.47 19.99
CA THR A 7 30.42 -39.76 19.76
C THR A 7 30.47 -40.12 18.28
N ARG A 8 30.01 -39.24 17.38
CA ARG A 8 30.04 -39.47 15.94
C ARG A 8 31.49 -39.38 15.47
N THR A 9 31.90 -40.36 14.71
CA THR A 9 33.20 -40.34 14.03
C THR A 9 33.20 -39.22 13.00
N PRO A 10 34.37 -38.61 12.68
CA PRO A 10 34.47 -37.57 11.66
C PRO A 10 33.86 -37.99 10.31
N ALA A 11 33.96 -39.27 9.95
CA ALA A 11 33.37 -39.84 8.74
C ALA A 11 31.83 -39.81 8.76
N GLU A 12 31.20 -40.05 9.91
CA GLU A 12 29.75 -39.98 10.08
C GLU A 12 29.25 -38.54 10.04
N ILE A 13 30.00 -37.59 10.61
CA ILE A 13 29.67 -36.16 10.54
C ILE A 13 29.72 -35.67 9.09
N GLU A 14 30.74 -36.08 8.33
CA GLU A 14 30.87 -35.70 6.93
C GLU A 14 29.78 -36.31 6.04
N ALA A 15 29.38 -37.55 6.32
CA ALA A 15 28.25 -38.20 5.66
C ALA A 15 26.92 -37.50 5.98
N ASP A 16 26.70 -37.08 7.23
CA ASP A 16 25.49 -36.34 7.61
C ASP A 16 25.45 -34.94 6.99
N ILE A 17 26.58 -34.23 6.93
CA ILE A 17 26.67 -32.92 6.27
C ILE A 17 26.34 -33.04 4.78
N ARG A 18 26.87 -34.06 4.09
CA ARG A 18 26.55 -34.29 2.67
C ARG A 18 25.07 -34.56 2.45
N ARG A 19 24.49 -35.47 3.25
CA ARG A 19 23.05 -35.77 3.20
C ARG A 19 22.19 -34.52 3.45
N ARG A 20 22.56 -33.67 4.41
CA ARG A 20 21.83 -32.41 4.68
C ARG A 20 21.95 -31.39 3.55
N ARG A 21 23.11 -31.31 2.89
CA ARG A 21 23.31 -30.40 1.74
C ARG A 21 22.45 -30.79 0.54
N GLU A 22 22.26 -32.09 0.30
CA GLU A 22 21.37 -32.60 -0.76
C GLU A 22 19.90 -32.21 -0.49
N VAL A 23 19.41 -32.42 0.74
CA VAL A 23 18.05 -32.05 1.15
C VAL A 23 17.82 -30.53 1.08
N LEU A 24 18.83 -29.73 1.42
CA LEU A 24 18.72 -28.27 1.36
C LEU A 24 18.67 -27.73 -0.07
N ALA A 25 19.41 -28.34 -1.00
CA ALA A 25 19.39 -27.96 -2.41
C ALA A 25 18.00 -28.17 -3.03
N GLU A 26 17.33 -29.28 -2.68
CA GLU A 26 15.95 -29.56 -3.09
C GLU A 26 14.96 -28.52 -2.54
N THR A 27 15.12 -28.15 -1.26
CA THR A 27 14.24 -27.17 -0.59
C THR A 27 14.47 -25.74 -1.11
N LEU A 28 15.71 -25.37 -1.47
CA LEU A 28 16.04 -24.05 -2.00
C LEU A 28 15.46 -23.82 -3.39
N ASP A 29 15.41 -24.86 -4.23
CA ASP A 29 14.78 -24.79 -5.55
C ASP A 29 13.26 -24.64 -5.43
N GLU A 30 12.64 -25.32 -4.46
CA GLU A 30 11.21 -25.19 -4.16
C GLU A 30 10.83 -23.77 -3.66
N ILE A 31 11.65 -23.16 -2.79
CA ILE A 31 11.41 -21.79 -2.32
C ILE A 31 11.69 -20.77 -3.44
N GLY A 32 12.72 -21.00 -4.26
CA GLY A 32 13.11 -20.11 -5.36
C GLY A 32 12.01 -19.86 -6.40
N MET A 33 11.17 -20.86 -6.67
CA MET A 33 10.03 -20.72 -7.59
C MET A 33 8.84 -19.96 -6.97
N ARG A 34 8.60 -20.10 -5.66
CA ARG A 34 7.41 -19.54 -5.00
C ARG A 34 7.52 -18.06 -4.63
N VAL A 35 8.72 -17.52 -4.46
CA VAL A 35 8.93 -16.08 -4.12
C VAL A 35 9.36 -15.23 -5.31
N HIS A 36 9.03 -15.66 -6.54
CA HIS A 36 9.37 -14.87 -7.73
C HIS A 36 8.70 -13.48 -7.65
N PRO A 37 9.48 -12.37 -7.63
CA PRO A 37 8.94 -11.03 -7.33
C PRO A 37 7.82 -10.60 -8.28
N LYS A 38 7.86 -11.09 -9.52
CA LYS A 38 6.87 -10.77 -10.55
C LYS A 38 5.49 -11.37 -10.24
N THR A 39 5.42 -12.46 -9.47
CA THR A 39 4.15 -13.11 -9.10
C THR A 39 3.49 -12.41 -7.91
N ILE A 40 4.28 -12.06 -6.88
CA ILE A 40 3.81 -11.30 -5.70
C ILE A 40 3.19 -9.96 -6.12
N VAL A 41 3.87 -9.22 -7.01
CA VAL A 41 3.40 -7.92 -7.49
C VAL A 41 2.18 -8.07 -8.40
N GLY A 42 2.11 -9.15 -9.19
CA GLY A 42 0.95 -9.50 -10.01
C GLY A 42 -0.31 -9.74 -9.18
N ASP A 43 -0.20 -10.56 -8.14
CA ASP A 43 -1.32 -10.90 -7.25
C ASP A 43 -1.81 -9.68 -6.45
N ALA A 44 -0.89 -8.83 -5.98
CA ALA A 44 -1.25 -7.58 -5.31
C ALA A 44 -2.01 -6.63 -6.24
N LYS A 45 -1.56 -6.48 -7.49
CA LYS A 45 -2.21 -5.62 -8.50
C LYS A 45 -3.59 -6.17 -8.88
N ALA A 46 -3.72 -7.48 -9.08
CA ALA A 46 -4.99 -8.13 -9.39
C ALA A 46 -6.02 -7.93 -8.26
N LYS A 47 -5.59 -8.03 -7.00
CA LYS A 47 -6.46 -7.82 -5.83
C LYS A 47 -6.99 -6.38 -5.75
N VAL A 48 -6.16 -5.39 -6.10
CA VAL A 48 -6.59 -3.98 -6.15
C VAL A 48 -7.59 -3.75 -7.30
N VAL A 49 -7.33 -4.29 -8.49
CA VAL A 49 -8.21 -4.15 -9.65
C VAL A 49 -9.59 -4.79 -9.38
N SER A 50 -9.63 -5.97 -8.75
CA SER A 50 -10.90 -6.64 -8.42
C SER A 50 -11.79 -5.86 -7.44
N ASN A 51 -11.20 -5.07 -6.53
CA ASN A 51 -11.97 -4.22 -5.61
C ASN A 51 -12.56 -2.98 -6.29
N VAL A 52 -12.01 -2.59 -7.44
CA VAL A 52 -12.49 -1.43 -8.21
C VAL A 52 -13.76 -1.80 -8.99
N ASP A 53 -13.89 -3.03 -9.48
CA ASP A 53 -14.98 -3.46 -10.37
C ASP A 53 -16.39 -3.42 -9.74
N HIS A 54 -16.52 -3.40 -8.42
CA HIS A 54 -17.85 -3.43 -7.76
C HIS A 54 -18.39 -2.07 -7.30
N THR A 55 -17.63 -0.97 -7.49
CA THR A 55 -17.99 0.34 -6.88
C THR A 55 -18.29 1.44 -7.91
N LEU A 56 -18.04 1.21 -9.20
CA LEU A 56 -18.06 2.28 -10.20
C LEU A 56 -19.47 2.75 -10.60
N GLY A 57 -20.48 1.88 -10.55
CA GLY A 57 -21.84 2.20 -11.03
C GLY A 57 -22.63 3.17 -10.15
N ARG A 58 -22.42 3.15 -8.82
CA ARG A 58 -23.12 4.06 -7.88
C ARG A 58 -22.25 5.24 -7.43
N ALA A 59 -20.93 5.10 -7.48
CA ALA A 59 -20.01 6.19 -7.15
C ALA A 59 -20.11 7.35 -8.16
N TYR A 60 -20.29 7.09 -9.45
CA TYR A 60 -20.29 8.17 -10.45
C TYR A 60 -21.49 9.14 -10.30
N VAL A 61 -22.68 8.61 -10.00
CA VAL A 61 -23.89 9.43 -9.83
C VAL A 61 -23.94 10.08 -8.44
N GLN A 62 -23.47 9.39 -7.40
CA GLN A 62 -23.38 9.99 -6.06
C GLN A 62 -22.34 11.09 -6.00
N VAL A 63 -21.20 10.95 -6.68
CA VAL A 63 -20.18 12.01 -6.74
C VAL A 63 -20.74 13.25 -7.44
N ASN A 64 -21.42 13.11 -8.58
CA ASN A 64 -22.03 14.26 -9.25
C ASN A 64 -23.09 14.94 -8.37
N ARG A 65 -23.91 14.16 -7.65
CA ARG A 65 -24.90 14.73 -6.72
C ARG A 65 -24.24 15.50 -5.57
N VAL A 66 -23.22 14.92 -4.93
CA VAL A 66 -22.51 15.57 -3.82
C VAL A 66 -21.80 16.82 -4.29
N VAL A 67 -21.14 16.78 -5.46
CA VAL A 67 -20.47 17.96 -6.04
C VAL A 67 -21.49 19.05 -6.38
N SER A 68 -22.65 18.69 -6.94
CA SER A 68 -23.74 19.62 -7.20
C SER A 68 -24.31 20.25 -5.92
N ASP A 69 -24.54 19.45 -4.87
CA ASP A 69 -25.06 19.91 -3.58
C ASP A 69 -24.08 20.87 -2.88
N VAL A 70 -22.78 20.57 -2.94
CA VAL A 70 -21.73 21.46 -2.43
C VAL A 70 -21.65 22.74 -3.27
N ARG A 71 -21.66 22.63 -4.60
CA ARG A 71 -21.62 23.80 -5.50
C ARG A 71 -22.81 24.72 -5.24
N ALA A 72 -24.01 24.19 -5.00
CA ALA A 72 -25.21 24.97 -4.72
C ALA A 72 -25.08 25.86 -3.48
N GLN A 73 -24.23 25.50 -2.50
CA GLN A 73 -23.98 26.33 -1.33
C GLN A 73 -23.09 27.56 -1.63
N PHE A 74 -22.33 27.50 -2.72
CA PHE A 74 -21.35 28.52 -3.10
C PHE A 74 -21.74 29.30 -4.34
N VAL A 75 -22.84 28.98 -5.01
CA VAL A 75 -23.36 29.74 -6.16
C VAL A 75 -24.71 30.38 -5.84
N ASP A 76 -25.02 31.50 -6.48
CA ASP A 76 -26.32 32.15 -6.43
C ASP A 76 -27.32 31.54 -7.42
N GLU A 77 -28.53 32.12 -7.47
CA GLU A 77 -29.64 31.65 -8.32
C GLU A 77 -29.33 31.80 -9.82
N GLN A 78 -28.37 32.67 -10.16
CA GLN A 78 -27.89 32.93 -11.50
C GLN A 78 -26.65 32.08 -11.84
N GLY A 79 -26.12 31.31 -10.87
CA GLY A 79 -24.95 30.45 -11.01
C GLY A 79 -23.60 31.15 -10.79
N ALA A 80 -23.61 32.41 -10.35
CA ALA A 80 -22.40 33.16 -10.02
C ALA A 80 -21.86 32.78 -8.62
N PRO A 81 -20.53 32.80 -8.41
CA PRO A 81 -19.95 32.47 -7.11
C PRO A 81 -20.35 33.47 -6.04
N ARG A 82 -20.90 32.98 -4.93
CA ARG A 82 -21.16 33.76 -3.71
C ARG A 82 -19.83 34.07 -3.03
N LEU A 83 -19.21 35.17 -3.40
CA LEU A 83 -17.91 35.59 -2.86
C LEU A 83 -17.89 35.67 -1.33
N GLU A 84 -19.00 36.08 -0.72
CA GLU A 84 -19.19 36.07 0.74
C GLU A 84 -18.93 34.70 1.38
N ARG A 85 -19.26 33.60 0.69
CA ARG A 85 -19.08 32.22 1.17
C ARG A 85 -17.79 31.58 0.66
N VAL A 86 -17.38 31.87 -0.56
CA VAL A 86 -16.19 31.27 -1.19
C VAL A 86 -14.90 31.83 -0.59
N VAL A 87 -14.83 33.14 -0.35
CA VAL A 87 -13.61 33.80 0.12
C VAL A 87 -13.14 33.26 1.48
N PRO A 88 -13.98 33.14 2.52
CA PRO A 88 -13.55 32.59 3.81
C PRO A 88 -13.05 31.14 3.71
N VAL A 89 -13.76 30.29 2.96
CA VAL A 89 -13.39 28.88 2.78
C VAL A 89 -12.06 28.76 2.03
N ALA A 90 -11.87 29.55 0.97
CA ALA A 90 -10.63 29.58 0.22
C ALA A 90 -9.44 30.02 1.09
N LEU A 91 -9.62 31.04 1.94
CA LEU A 91 -8.58 31.49 2.85
C LEU A 91 -8.16 30.40 3.86
N VAL A 92 -9.14 29.70 4.45
CA VAL A 92 -8.86 28.57 5.36
C VAL A 92 -8.12 27.45 4.64
N ALA A 93 -8.57 27.06 3.44
CA ALA A 93 -7.94 26.02 2.66
C ALA A 93 -6.48 26.37 2.32
N VAL A 94 -6.23 27.60 1.87
CA VAL A 94 -4.87 28.10 1.59
C VAL A 94 -4.02 28.09 2.86
N GLY A 95 -4.56 28.53 3.99
CA GLY A 95 -3.87 28.50 5.29
C GLY A 95 -3.46 27.09 5.71
N LEU A 96 -4.37 26.12 5.60
CA LEU A 96 -4.09 24.71 5.93
C LEU A 96 -3.05 24.10 4.99
N VAL A 97 -3.16 24.33 3.68
CA VAL A 97 -2.17 23.86 2.71
C VAL A 97 -0.80 24.49 2.97
N GLY A 98 -0.76 25.79 3.25
CA GLY A 98 0.46 26.49 3.64
C GLY A 98 1.10 25.89 4.88
N LEU A 99 0.32 25.65 5.94
CA LEU A 99 0.80 25.01 7.17
C LEU A 99 1.34 23.60 6.93
N LEU A 100 0.63 22.78 6.15
CA LEU A 100 1.07 21.43 5.80
C LEU A 100 2.36 21.45 4.97
N ALA A 101 2.46 22.34 3.98
CA ALA A 101 3.65 22.49 3.16
C ALA A 101 4.87 22.97 3.98
N LEU A 102 4.68 23.95 4.86
CA LEU A 102 5.71 24.44 5.76
C LEU A 102 6.14 23.36 6.77
N GLY A 103 5.18 22.62 7.34
CA GLY A 103 5.45 21.50 8.24
C GLY A 103 6.20 20.35 7.57
N ALA A 104 5.82 19.99 6.35
CA ALA A 104 6.51 18.98 5.54
C ALA A 104 7.92 19.41 5.17
N ARG A 105 8.13 20.69 4.87
CA ARG A 105 9.46 21.26 4.62
C ARG A 105 10.35 21.23 5.86
N ARG A 106 9.79 21.57 7.03
CA ARG A 106 10.53 21.57 8.32
C ARG A 106 10.92 20.17 8.79
N ARG A 107 10.20 19.11 8.40
CA ARG A 107 10.58 17.73 8.73
C ARG A 107 11.69 17.15 7.85
N ARG A 108 12.03 17.81 6.73
CA ARG A 108 13.04 17.33 5.77
C ARG A 108 14.40 18.04 5.88
N GLY A 109 14.48 19.14 6.64
CA GLY A 109 15.75 19.81 6.97
C GLY A 109 16.10 19.56 8.42
#